data_AF-A0A2D5PHT0-F1
#
_entry.id   AF-A0A2D5PHT0-F1
#
_cell.length_a   1.000
_cell.length_b   1.000
_cell.length_c   1.000
_cell.angle_alpha   90.00
_cell.angle_beta   90.00
_cell.angle_gamma   90.00
#
_symmetry.space_group_name_H-M   'P 1'
#
loop_
_entity.id
_entity.type
_entity.pdbx_description
1 polymer ?
#
loop_
_entity_poly.entity_id
_entity_poly.type
_entity_poly.pdbx_seq_one_letter_code
_entity_poly.pdbx_strand_id
1 'polypeptide(L)'
;MTDKQIPSPLEVLARIDQALENSGLKTVKTEREPLPLFRQLLSEWQLDHGAGDVDWTGDLSALLTLNTLSELRHTVRRCYQEACQLSRAHGRLTQWNQKELEKEYDAIVQHIDQYRLSQSGT
;
A
#
# COMPACT_ATOMS: atom_id res chain seq x y z
N MET A 1 -35.63 -3.27 27.69
CA MET A 1 -34.83 -2.10 27.29
C MET A 1 -33.80 -2.62 26.31
N THR A 2 -33.95 -2.30 25.02
CA THR A 2 -33.01 -2.76 23.98
C THR A 2 -31.75 -1.92 24.08
N ASP A 3 -30.70 -2.52 24.62
CA ASP A 3 -29.34 -1.99 24.61
C ASP A 3 -28.97 -1.70 23.16
N LYS A 4 -28.99 -0.42 22.77
CA LYS A 4 -28.51 0.00 21.45
C LYS A 4 -26.99 -0.07 21.51
N GLN A 5 -26.48 -1.29 21.32
CA GLN A 5 -25.06 -1.53 21.10
C GLN A 5 -24.56 -0.58 20.02
N ILE A 6 -23.67 0.33 20.42
CA ILE A 6 -23.01 1.24 19.49
C ILE A 6 -22.19 0.34 18.56
N PRO A 7 -22.44 0.37 17.24
CA PRO A 7 -21.70 -0.45 16.30
C PRO A 7 -20.21 -0.15 16.41
N SER A 8 -19.40 -1.20 16.41
CA SER A 8 -17.95 -1.06 16.36
C SER A 8 -17.53 -0.26 15.13
N PRO A 9 -16.36 0.40 15.15
CA PRO A 9 -15.85 1.13 13.98
C PRO A 9 -15.83 0.28 12.69
N LEU A 10 -15.62 -1.03 12.82
CA LEU A 10 -15.67 -1.99 11.71
C LEU A 10 -17.08 -2.19 11.16
N GLU A 11 -18.09 -2.29 12.04
CA GLU A 11 -19.49 -2.38 11.60
C GLU A 11 -19.98 -1.09 10.95
N VAL A 12 -19.47 0.06 11.40
CA VAL A 12 -19.76 1.35 10.77
C VAL A 12 -19.21 1.40 9.34
N LEU A 13 -17.95 0.97 9.12
CA LEU A 13 -17.34 0.92 7.79
C LEU A 13 -18.06 -0.06 6.86
N ALA A 14 -18.42 -1.25 7.34
CA ALA A 14 -19.17 -2.23 6.55
C ALA A 14 -20.54 -1.69 6.12
N ARG A 15 -21.23 -0.95 7.01
CA ARG A 15 -22.52 -0.31 6.70
C ARG A 15 -22.37 0.81 5.68
N ILE A 16 -21.28 1.58 5.73
CA ILE A 16 -20.97 2.62 4.73
C ILE A 16 -20.72 1.97 3.37
N ASP A 17 -19.89 0.93 3.29
CA ASP A 17 -19.62 0.20 2.05
C ASP A 17 -20.92 -0.37 1.44
N GLN A 18 -21.82 -0.93 2.27
CA GLN A 18 -23.11 -1.43 1.82
C GLN A 18 -24.07 -0.30 1.37
N ALA A 19 -24.07 0.84 2.05
CA ALA A 19 -24.87 2.00 1.64
C ALA A 19 -24.38 2.59 0.31
N LEU A 20 -23.07 2.59 0.06
CA LEU A 20 -22.46 2.97 -1.21
C LEU A 20 -22.83 2.00 -2.33
N GLU A 21 -22.89 0.69 -2.03
CA GLU A 21 -23.37 -0.32 -2.98
C GLU A 21 -24.85 -0.13 -3.33
N ASN A 22 -25.71 0.06 -2.33
CA ASN A 22 -27.15 0.21 -2.53
C ASN A 22 -27.53 1.51 -3.27
N SER A 23 -26.69 2.55 -3.19
CA SER A 23 -26.92 3.84 -3.84
C SER A 23 -26.40 3.90 -5.28
N GLY A 24 -25.75 2.85 -5.79
CA GLY A 24 -25.10 2.88 -7.10
C GLY A 24 -23.92 3.85 -7.19
N LEU A 25 -23.55 4.47 -6.05
CA LEU A 25 -22.37 5.34 -5.89
C LEU A 25 -21.12 4.52 -5.55
N LYS A 26 -21.15 3.21 -5.81
CA LYS A 26 -19.99 2.34 -5.76
C LYS A 26 -19.04 2.82 -6.86
N THR A 27 -18.25 3.84 -6.54
CA THR A 27 -17.14 4.33 -7.35
C THR A 27 -16.34 3.11 -7.75
N VAL A 28 -16.14 2.96 -9.07
CA VAL A 28 -15.34 1.94 -9.77
C VAL A 28 -14.48 1.21 -8.76
N LYS A 29 -14.83 -0.05 -8.45
CA LYS A 29 -14.15 -0.93 -7.48
C LYS A 29 -12.77 -0.37 -7.20
N THR A 30 -12.61 0.46 -6.16
CA THR A 30 -11.27 0.81 -5.72
C THR A 30 -10.69 -0.55 -5.43
N GLU A 31 -9.70 -0.99 -6.21
CA GLU A 31 -9.11 -2.30 -6.09
C GLU A 31 -8.45 -2.35 -4.71
N ARG A 32 -9.23 -2.69 -3.69
CA ARG A 32 -8.75 -2.96 -2.33
C ARG A 32 -8.10 -4.34 -2.25
N GLU A 33 -7.80 -4.92 -3.41
CA GLU A 33 -6.89 -6.04 -3.54
C GLU A 33 -5.51 -5.56 -3.06
N PRO A 34 -4.81 -6.35 -2.23
CA PRO A 34 -3.63 -5.87 -1.51
C PRO A 34 -2.51 -5.35 -2.43
N LEU A 35 -2.27 -6.03 -3.56
CA LEU A 35 -1.16 -5.70 -4.46
C LEU A 35 -1.44 -4.42 -5.29
N PRO A 36 -2.59 -4.26 -5.96
CA PRO A 36 -2.95 -2.98 -6.59
C PRO A 36 -2.92 -1.80 -5.62
N LEU A 37 -3.46 -1.98 -4.41
CA LEU A 37 -3.47 -0.94 -3.38
C LEU A 37 -2.05 -0.55 -2.95
N PHE A 38 -1.16 -1.52 -2.77
CA PHE A 38 0.23 -1.27 -2.44
C PHE A 38 0.95 -0.45 -3.51
N ARG A 39 0.78 -0.79 -4.79
CA ARG A 39 1.36 -0.03 -5.92
C ARG A 39 0.78 1.38 -6.01
N GLN A 40 -0.51 1.53 -5.75
CA GLN A 40 -1.15 2.84 -5.69
C GLN A 40 -0.54 3.71 -4.57
N LEU A 41 -0.41 3.18 -3.35
CA LEU A 41 0.18 3.91 -2.22
C LEU A 41 1.63 4.35 -2.50
N LEU A 42 2.41 3.51 -3.17
CA LEU A 42 3.76 3.85 -3.60
C LEU A 42 3.76 4.98 -4.65
N SER A 43 2.84 4.93 -5.60
CA SER A 43 2.70 5.95 -6.65
C SER A 43 2.24 7.29 -6.08
N GLU A 44 1.29 7.27 -5.14
CA GLU A 44 0.83 8.46 -4.42
C GLU A 44 1.97 9.11 -3.64
N TRP A 45 2.78 8.32 -2.93
CA TRP A 45 3.96 8.84 -2.24
C TRP A 45 4.95 9.49 -3.21
N GLN A 46 5.20 8.90 -4.39
CA GLN A 46 6.10 9.47 -5.40
C GLN A 46 5.61 10.81 -5.93
N LEU A 47 4.30 10.93 -6.18
CA LEU A 47 3.67 12.17 -6.62
C LEU A 47 3.82 13.27 -5.55
N ASP A 48 3.57 12.92 -4.29
CA ASP A 48 3.70 13.85 -3.16
C ASP A 48 5.14 14.35 -2.97
N HIS A 49 6.12 13.52 -3.32
CA HIS A 49 7.55 13.83 -3.19
C HIS A 49 8.17 14.33 -4.50
N GLY A 50 7.38 14.53 -5.56
CA GLY A 50 7.84 15.08 -6.83
C GLY A 50 8.83 14.20 -7.61
N ALA A 51 8.89 12.91 -7.31
CA ALA A 51 9.87 11.99 -7.90
C ALA A 51 9.51 11.49 -9.31
N GLY A 52 8.29 11.77 -9.78
CA GLY A 52 7.76 11.22 -11.03
C GLY A 52 7.38 9.74 -10.91
N ASP A 53 6.94 9.14 -12.01
CA ASP A 53 6.61 7.71 -12.08
C ASP A 53 7.91 6.89 -12.18
N VAL A 54 8.40 6.42 -11.02
CA VAL A 54 9.64 5.65 -10.91
C VAL A 54 9.31 4.19 -10.63
N ASP A 55 9.92 3.29 -11.39
CA ASP A 55 9.85 1.86 -11.10
C ASP A 55 10.67 1.54 -9.83
N TRP A 56 10.00 1.09 -8.77
CA TRP A 56 10.61 0.70 -7.50
C TRP A 56 11.52 -0.53 -7.58
N THR A 57 11.47 -1.27 -8.69
CA THR A 57 12.40 -2.37 -9.02
C THR A 57 13.42 -1.98 -10.09
N GLY A 58 13.34 -0.74 -10.60
CA GLY A 58 14.19 -0.16 -11.64
C GLY A 58 15.20 0.85 -11.11
N ASP A 59 15.51 1.90 -11.86
CA ASP A 59 16.49 2.89 -11.41
C ASP A 59 15.95 3.78 -10.29
N LEU A 60 16.54 3.66 -9.10
CA LEU A 60 16.16 4.44 -7.90
C LEU A 60 16.86 5.81 -7.83
N SER A 61 17.71 6.17 -8.80
CA SER A 61 18.49 7.41 -8.78
C SER A 61 17.62 8.65 -8.54
N ALA A 62 16.47 8.74 -9.23
CA ALA A 62 15.54 9.85 -9.09
C ALA A 62 14.98 9.97 -7.66
N LEU A 63 14.59 8.85 -7.05
CA LEU A 63 14.07 8.82 -5.67
C LEU A 63 15.15 9.19 -4.66
N LEU A 64 16.41 8.79 -4.93
CA LEU A 64 17.57 9.06 -4.08
C LEU A 64 18.10 10.49 -4.19
N THR A 65 17.67 11.27 -5.19
CA THR A 65 17.98 12.71 -5.21
C THR A 65 17.29 13.48 -4.07
N LEU A 66 16.15 12.96 -3.61
CA LEU A 66 15.29 13.62 -2.63
C LEU A 66 15.22 12.87 -1.29
N ASN A 67 15.64 11.61 -1.25
CA ASN A 67 15.48 10.73 -0.10
C ASN A 67 16.71 9.86 0.13
N THR A 68 16.90 9.41 1.36
CA THR A 68 17.88 8.40 1.71
C THR A 68 17.34 6.99 1.47
N LEU A 69 18.23 6.01 1.29
CA LEU A 69 17.85 4.59 1.19
C LEU A 69 17.04 4.11 2.41
N SER A 70 17.34 4.64 3.60
CA SER A 70 16.61 4.30 4.82
C SER A 70 15.17 4.84 4.81
N GLU A 71 14.97 6.05 4.29
CA GLU A 71 13.63 6.62 4.09
C GLU A 71 12.84 5.83 3.06
N LEU A 72 13.44 5.49 1.91
CA LEU A 72 12.77 4.65 0.90
C LEU A 72 12.33 3.30 1.49
N ARG A 73 13.21 2.63 2.25
CA ARG A 73 12.89 1.37 2.92
C ARG A 73 11.77 1.51 3.95
N HIS A 74 11.77 2.61 4.71
CA HIS A 74 10.72 2.91 5.66
C HIS A 74 9.37 3.15 4.98
N THR A 75 9.36 3.93 3.91
CA THR A 75 8.18 4.22 3.09
C THR A 75 7.58 2.94 2.52
N VAL A 76 8.38 2.10 1.87
CA VAL A 76 7.90 0.83 1.28
C VAL A 76 7.26 -0.07 2.35
N ARG A 77 7.89 -0.15 3.54
CA ARG A 77 7.33 -0.89 4.67
C ARG A 77 5.99 -0.30 5.16
N ARG A 78 5.88 1.04 5.23
CA ARG A 78 4.64 1.71 5.63
C ARG A 78 3.52 1.42 4.62
N CYS A 79 3.76 1.57 3.32
CA CYS A 79 2.80 1.28 2.27
C CYS A 79 2.34 -0.19 2.32
N TYR A 80 3.26 -1.13 2.56
CA TYR A 80 2.93 -2.55 2.72
C TYR A 80 1.98 -2.79 3.92
N GLN A 81 2.29 -2.19 5.07
CA GLN A 81 1.47 -2.33 6.27
C GLN A 81 0.07 -1.72 6.09
N GLU A 82 0.00 -0.58 5.43
CA GLU A 82 -1.25 0.12 5.13
C GLU A 82 -2.12 -0.68 4.16
N ALA A 83 -1.54 -1.19 3.07
CA ALA A 83 -2.23 -2.10 2.15
C ALA A 83 -2.78 -3.33 2.87
N CYS A 84 -1.99 -3.97 3.74
CA CYS A 84 -2.44 -5.10 4.56
C CYS A 84 -3.62 -4.72 5.47
N GLN A 85 -3.54 -3.59 6.16
CA GLN A 85 -4.58 -3.14 7.11
C GLN A 85 -5.88 -2.83 6.39
N LEU A 86 -5.82 -2.07 5.30
CA LEU A 86 -6.98 -1.70 4.49
C LEU A 86 -7.61 -2.94 3.85
N SER A 87 -6.82 -3.78 3.17
CA SER A 87 -7.36 -5.01 2.57
C SER A 87 -7.95 -5.96 3.61
N ARG A 88 -7.39 -6.04 4.82
CA ARG A 88 -7.96 -6.83 5.92
C ARG A 88 -9.29 -6.24 6.41
N ALA A 89 -9.35 -4.93 6.61
CA ALA A 89 -10.57 -4.24 7.06
C ALA A 89 -11.75 -4.44 6.09
N HIS A 90 -11.47 -4.61 4.80
CA HIS A 90 -12.48 -4.84 3.77
C HIS A 90 -12.68 -6.32 3.41
N GLY A 91 -12.11 -7.25 4.19
CA GLY A 91 -12.27 -8.70 3.97
C GLY A 91 -11.66 -9.21 2.66
N ARG A 92 -10.68 -8.48 2.10
CA ARG A 92 -10.00 -8.80 0.84
C ARG A 92 -8.64 -9.46 1.04
N LEU A 93 -8.05 -9.36 2.23
CA LEU A 93 -6.78 -10.01 2.52
C LEU A 93 -6.97 -11.52 2.72
N THR A 94 -6.45 -12.31 1.78
CA THR A 94 -6.37 -13.77 1.82
C THR A 94 -4.91 -14.19 1.98
N GLN A 95 -4.65 -15.44 2.37
CA GLN A 95 -3.27 -15.95 2.41
C GLN A 95 -2.58 -15.90 1.04
N TRP A 96 -3.34 -16.04 -0.06
CA TRP A 96 -2.77 -16.06 -1.41
C TRP A 96 -2.32 -14.66 -1.83
N ASN A 97 -3.21 -13.66 -1.77
CA ASN A 97 -2.85 -12.31 -2.20
C ASN A 97 -1.92 -11.60 -1.19
N GLN A 98 -1.90 -12.03 0.08
CA GLN A 98 -0.85 -11.61 1.01
C GLN A 98 0.52 -12.11 0.56
N LYS A 99 0.66 -13.36 0.10
CA LYS A 99 1.94 -13.87 -0.43
C LYS A 99 2.39 -13.13 -1.68
N GLU A 100 1.47 -12.79 -2.57
CA GLU A 100 1.80 -11.99 -3.76
C GLU A 100 2.26 -10.58 -3.37
N LEU A 101 1.60 -9.97 -2.40
CA LEU A 101 2.02 -8.68 -1.84
C LEU A 101 3.40 -8.78 -1.15
N GLU A 102 3.64 -9.83 -0.36
CA GLU A 102 4.93 -10.08 0.31
C GLU A 102 6.07 -10.25 -0.70
N LYS A 103 5.84 -10.97 -1.81
CA LYS A 103 6.84 -11.12 -2.88
C LYS A 103 7.24 -9.77 -3.49
N GLU A 104 6.26 -8.92 -3.81
CA GLU A 104 6.52 -7.60 -4.37
C GLU A 104 7.28 -6.72 -3.37
N TYR A 105 6.83 -6.71 -2.11
CA TYR A 105 7.50 -5.99 -1.03
C TYR A 105 8.96 -6.42 -0.87
N ASP A 106 9.21 -7.74 -0.80
CA ASP A 106 10.55 -8.29 -0.65
C ASP A 106 11.43 -7.96 -1.86
N ALA A 107 10.89 -8.01 -3.08
CA ALA A 107 11.62 -7.63 -4.29
C ALA A 107 12.08 -6.17 -4.25
N ILE A 108 11.20 -5.24 -3.87
CA ILE A 108 11.54 -3.82 -3.75
C ILE A 108 12.58 -3.59 -2.64
N VAL A 109 12.41 -4.21 -1.47
CA VAL A 109 13.36 -4.06 -0.35
C VAL A 109 14.73 -4.61 -0.70
N GLN A 110 14.79 -5.79 -1.32
CA GLN A 110 16.06 -6.37 -1.79
C GLN A 110 16.74 -5.46 -2.81
N HIS A 111 15.98 -4.85 -3.72
CA HIS A 111 16.51 -3.92 -4.70
C HIS A 111 17.10 -2.66 -4.06
N ILE A 112 16.39 -2.05 -3.09
CA ILE A 112 16.90 -0.92 -2.30
C ILE A 112 18.20 -1.30 -1.58
N ASP A 113 18.25 -2.49 -0.96
CA ASP A 113 19.43 -2.97 -0.23
C ASP A 113 20.61 -3.26 -1.18
N GLN A 114 20.36 -3.76 -2.40
CA GLN A 114 21.40 -3.96 -3.42
C GLN A 114 21.94 -2.65 -3.99
N TYR A 115 21.06 -1.66 -4.20
CA TYR A 115 21.47 -0.33 -4.67
C TYR A 115 22.44 0.35 -3.69
N ARG A 116 22.31 0.07 -2.39
CA ARG A 116 23.29 0.50 -1.38
C ARG A 116 24.70 -0.06 -1.63
N LEU A 117 24.78 -1.34 -2.01
CA LEU A 117 26.04 -2.05 -2.19
C LEU A 117 26.75 -1.59 -3.47
N SER A 118 26.01 -1.29 -4.54
CA SER A 118 26.58 -0.77 -5.79
C SER A 118 27.16 0.64 -5.62
N GLN A 119 26.53 1.51 -4.83
CA GLN A 119 27.01 2.86 -4.54
C GLN A 119 28.23 2.89 -3.59
N SER A 120 28.46 1.84 -2.81
CA SER A 120 29.60 1.75 -1.88
C SER A 120 30.86 1.15 -2.52
N GLY A 121 30.79 0.73 -3.79
CA GLY A 121 31.85 0.05 -4.54
C GLY A 121 32.58 0.92 -5.57
N THR A 122 32.29 2.22 -5.63
CA THR A 122 32.96 3.24 -6.44
C THR A 122 33.60 4.29 -5.55
#